data_AF-A0A7W0X5S7-F1
#
_entry.id   AF-A0A7W0X5S7-F1
#
_cell.length_a   1.000
_cell.length_b   1.000
_cell.length_c   1.000
_cell.angle_alpha   90.00
_cell.angle_beta   90.00
_cell.angle_gamma   90.00
#
_symmetry.space_group_name_H-M   'P 1'
#
loop_
_entity.id
_entity.type
_entity.pdbx_description
1 polymer ?
#
loop_
_entity_poly.entity_id
_entity_poly.type
_entity_poly.pdbx_seq_one_letter_code
_entity_poly.pdbx_strand_id
1 'polypeptide(L)' 'MGDPDRANGRFVTTASRLRVGVAGLGRLGRRHAENLARRVPDADLVAACSPSASELTWANEQFGVPHLFREYA' A
#
# COMPACT_ATOMS: atom_id res chain seq x y z
N MET A 1 32.61 -18.37 24.05
CA MET A 1 31.18 -18.38 24.40
C MET A 1 30.43 -17.92 23.16
N GLY A 2 30.16 -18.84 22.22
CA GLY A 2 29.54 -18.51 20.94
C GLY A 2 28.03 -18.54 21.05
N ASP A 3 27.36 -17.55 20.46
CA ASP A 3 25.89 -17.48 20.41
C ASP A 3 25.29 -18.74 19.76
N PRO A 4 24.40 -19.47 20.45
CA PRO A 4 23.80 -20.70 19.94
C PRO A 4 22.69 -20.47 18.89
N ASP A 5 22.41 -19.22 18.50
CA ASP A 5 21.22 -18.86 17.71
C ASP A 5 21.44 -18.83 16.18
N ARG A 6 22.59 -19.29 15.70
CA ARG A 6 22.92 -19.33 14.25
C ARG A 6 22.21 -20.43 13.45
N ALA A 7 21.35 -21.24 14.07
CA ALA A 7 20.77 -22.43 13.43
C ALA A 7 19.36 -22.25 12.86
N ASN A 8 18.63 -21.18 13.17
CA ASN A 8 17.25 -21.02 12.69
C ASN A 8 17.00 -19.57 12.27
N GLY A 9 16.90 -19.34 10.96
CA GLY A 9 16.62 -18.03 10.35
C GLY A 9 15.25 -17.46 10.68
N ARG A 10 14.99 -17.14 11.95
CA ARG A 10 13.85 -16.36 12.40
C ARG A 10 14.25 -14.89 12.37
N PHE A 11 13.92 -14.22 11.27
CA PHE A 11 13.84 -12.77 11.27
C PHE A 11 12.76 -12.38 12.28
N VAL A 12 13.16 -11.76 13.40
CA VAL A 12 12.24 -11.03 14.27
C VAL A 12 11.86 -9.75 13.51
N THR A 13 10.81 -9.83 12.69
CA THR A 13 10.22 -8.65 12.09
C THR A 13 9.26 -8.06 13.10
N THR A 14 9.67 -7.00 13.80
CA THR A 14 8.70 -6.03 14.34
C THR A 14 7.84 -5.59 13.15
N ALA A 15 6.61 -6.11 13.04
CA ALA A 15 5.78 -6.01 11.84
C ALA A 15 5.55 -4.54 11.44
N SER A 16 6.39 -4.03 10.54
CA SER A 16 6.22 -2.71 9.96
C SER A 16 5.13 -2.79 8.90
N ARG A 17 4.13 -1.90 8.98
CA ARG A 17 3.06 -1.81 7.99
C ARG A 17 3.66 -1.62 6.59
N LEU A 18 3.26 -2.47 5.65
CA LEU A 18 3.65 -2.41 4.24
C LEU A 18 2.98 -1.21 3.58
N ARG A 19 3.79 -0.28 3.07
CA ARG A 19 3.33 0.88 2.32
C ARG A 19 3.10 0.48 0.87
N VAL A 20 1.89 0.69 0.37
CA VAL A 20 1.44 0.25 -0.96
C VAL A 20 0.96 1.46 -1.77
N GLY A 21 1.30 1.48 -3.06
CA GLY A 21 0.73 2.40 -4.04
C GLY A 21 -0.12 1.65 -5.06
N VAL A 22 -1.20 2.27 -5.53
CA VAL A 22 -2.07 1.72 -6.58
C VAL A 22 -1.95 2.54 -7.87
N ALA A 23 -1.73 1.88 -9.01
CA ALA A 23 -1.74 2.51 -10.32
C ALA A 23 -2.93 1.99 -11.14
N GLY A 24 -3.80 2.89 -11.56
CA GLY A 24 -5.07 2.59 -12.22
C GLY A 24 -6.21 2.44 -11.21
N LEU A 25 -7.21 3.31 -11.32
CA LEU A 25 -8.35 3.40 -10.41
C LEU A 25 -9.68 3.26 -11.16
N GLY A 26 -9.69 2.40 -12.19
CA GLY A 26 -10.90 1.93 -12.84
C GLY A 26 -11.69 0.94 -11.98
N ARG A 27 -12.63 0.20 -12.58
CA ARG A 27 -13.55 -0.70 -11.84
C ARG A 27 -12.86 -1.65 -10.87
N LEU A 28 -11.79 -2.32 -11.32
CA LEU A 28 -11.06 -3.29 -10.50
C LEU A 28 -10.07 -2.59 -9.55
N GLY A 29 -9.38 -1.56 -10.03
CA GLY A 29 -8.43 -0.78 -9.24
C GLY A 29 -9.05 -0.19 -7.98
N ARG A 30 -10.27 0.36 -8.06
CA ARG A 30 -11.00 0.86 -6.88
C ARG A 30 -11.26 -0.21 -5.84
N ARG A 31 -11.65 -1.42 -6.27
CA ARG A 31 -11.88 -2.55 -5.36
C ARG A 31 -10.59 -3.02 -4.69
N HIS A 32 -9.48 -3.02 -5.43
CA HIS A 32 -8.18 -3.35 -4.84
C HIS A 32 -7.70 -2.29 -3.86
N ALA A 33 -7.85 -1.00 -4.19
CA ALA A 33 -7.54 0.10 -3.29
C ALA A 33 -8.36 0.00 -1.98
N GLU A 34 -9.65 -0.27 -2.09
CA GLU A 34 -10.52 -0.46 -0.92
C GLU A 34 -10.13 -1.67 -0.08
N ASN A 35 -9.79 -2.79 -0.72
CA ASN A 35 -9.34 -4.00 -0.03
C ASN A 35 -8.03 -3.75 0.72
N LEU A 36 -7.06 -3.09 0.07
CA LEU A 36 -5.78 -2.74 0.68
C LEU A 36 -5.95 -1.79 1.86
N ALA A 37 -6.79 -0.77 1.72
CA ALA A 37 -6.98 0.25 2.76
C ALA A 37 -7.78 -0.24 3.99
N ARG A 38 -8.67 -1.22 3.83
CA ARG A 38 -9.64 -1.59 4.88
C ARG A 38 -9.59 -3.03 5.35
N ARG A 39 -9.04 -3.95 4.55
CA ARG A 39 -9.17 -5.40 4.79
C ARG A 39 -7.83 -6.12 4.90
N VAL A 40 -6.77 -5.57 4.32
CA VAL A 40 -5.44 -6.18 4.42
C VAL A 40 -4.77 -5.68 5.71
N PRO A 41 -4.54 -6.56 6.70
CA PRO A 41 -3.81 -6.18 7.89
C PRO A 41 -2.38 -5.78 7.53
N ASP A 42 -1.82 -4.87 8.32
CA ASP A 42 -0.46 -4.38 8.15
C ASP A 42 -0.16 -3.80 6.76
N ALA A 43 -1.17 -3.28 6.06
CA ALA A 43 -0.99 -2.53 4.81
C ALA A 43 -1.50 -1.09 4.96
N ASP A 44 -0.73 -0.16 4.42
CA ASP A 44 -1.10 1.25 4.28
C ASP A 44 -1.11 1.63 2.81
N LEU A 45 -2.28 2.02 2.30
CA LEU A 45 -2.37 2.64 0.98
C LEU A 45 -1.88 4.08 1.10
N VAL A 46 -0.69 4.37 0.54
CA VAL A 46 -0.03 5.67 0.67
C VAL A 46 0.01 6.47 -0.64
N ALA A 47 -0.23 5.80 -1.77
CA ALA A 47 -0.12 6.44 -3.09
C ALA A 47 -1.20 5.96 -4.05
N ALA A 48 -1.65 6.86 -4.92
CA ALA A 48 -2.53 6.55 -6.04
C ALA A 48 -2.02 7.21 -7.33
N CYS A 49 -2.05 6.47 -8.43
CA CYS A 49 -1.66 6.93 -9.75
C CYS A 49 -2.79 6.71 -10.76
N SER A 50 -3.20 7.75 -11.47
CA SER A 50 -4.16 7.66 -12.58
C SER A 50 -4.06 8.88 -13.48
N PRO A 51 -4.18 8.73 -14.82
CA PRO A 51 -4.31 9.87 -15.72
C PRO A 51 -5.60 10.67 -15.49
N SER A 52 -6.61 10.07 -14.84
CA SER A 52 -7.88 10.72 -14.52
C SER A 52 -7.82 11.46 -13.20
N ALA A 53 -7.99 12.78 -13.24
CA ALA A 53 -8.05 13.60 -12.03
C ALA A 53 -9.20 13.20 -11.09
N SER A 54 -10.36 12.79 -11.63
CA SER A 54 -11.49 12.36 -10.82
C SER A 54 -11.22 11.08 -10.04
N GLU A 55 -10.39 10.18 -10.59
CA GLU A 55 -9.98 8.97 -9.89
C GLU A 55 -9.01 9.27 -8.75
N LEU A 56 -8.06 10.21 -8.95
CA LEU A 56 -7.15 10.67 -7.90
C LEU A 56 -7.90 11.39 -6.77
N THR A 57 -8.85 12.27 -7.12
CA THR A 57 -9.73 12.91 -6.14
C THR A 57 -10.49 11.87 -5.33
N TRP A 58 -11.08 10.88 -5.99
CA TRP A 58 -11.77 9.78 -5.31
C TRP A 58 -10.85 9.03 -4.33
N ALA A 59 -9.62 8.70 -4.72
CA ALA A 59 -8.70 7.98 -3.83
C ALA A 59 -8.34 8.81 -2.60
N ASN A 60 -8.07 10.11 -2.79
CA ASN A 60 -7.80 11.02 -1.68
C ASN A 60 -8.99 11.15 -0.74
N GLU A 61 -10.19 11.36 -1.28
CA GLU A 61 -11.40 11.49 -0.46
C GLU A 61 -11.76 10.21 0.30
N GLN A 62 -11.57 9.04 -0.32
CA GLN A 62 -11.96 7.76 0.28
C GLN A 62 -10.94 7.20 1.27
N PHE A 63 -9.65 7.43 1.03
CA PHE A 63 -8.56 6.78 1.77
C PHE A 63 -7.55 7.74 2.37
N GLY A 64 -7.62 9.04 2.07
CA GLY A 64 -6.66 10.03 2.57
C GLY A 64 -5.23 9.80 2.09
N VAL A 65 -5.06 9.22 0.88
CA VAL A 65 -3.73 8.93 0.32
C VAL A 65 -2.93 10.23 0.13
N PRO A 66 -1.75 10.38 0.74
CA PRO A 66 -0.97 11.61 0.68
C PRO A 66 -0.29 11.86 -0.68
N HIS A 67 -0.08 10.81 -1.48
CA HIS A 67 0.67 10.92 -2.74
C HIS A 67 -0.21 10.59 -3.95
N LEU A 68 -0.46 11.59 -4.80
CA LEU A 68 -1.25 11.46 -6.03
C LEU A 68 -0.37 11.72 -7.25
N PHE A 69 -0.37 10.79 -8.20
CA PHE A 69 0.42 10.86 -9.42
C PHE A 69 -0.47 10.79 -10.65
N ARG A 70 -0.16 11.61 -11.66
CA ARG A 70 -0.87 11.58 -12.95
C ARG A 70 -0.22 10.63 -13.96
N GLU A 71 1.04 10.31 -13.71
CA GLU A 71 1.91 9.56 -14.60
C GLU A 71 2.71 8.56 -13.75
N TYR A 72 3.07 7.43 -14.35
CA TYR A 72 3.80 6.36 -13.67
C TYR A 72 5.32 6.42 -13.93
N ALA A 73 5.74 7.27 -14.87
CA ALA A 73 7.11 7.40 -15.35
C ALA A 73 7.96 8.33 -14.46
#